data_AF-A0A2E5MJP3-F1
#
_entry.id   AF-A0A2E5MJP3-F1
#
_cell.length_a   1.000
_cell.length_b   1.000
_cell.length_c   1.000
_cell.angle_alpha   90.00
_cell.angle_beta   90.00
_cell.angle_gamma   90.00
#
_symmetry.space_group_name_H-M   'P 1'
#
loop_
_entity.id
_entity.type
_entity.pdbx_description
1 polymer ?
#
loop_
_entity_poly.entity_id
_entity_poly.type
_entity_poly.pdbx_seq_one_letter_code
_entity_poly.pdbx_strand_id
1 'polypeptide(L)'
;MKFLVFLGTVRDSTPPKPARLGVRVVESILACLQSRYEEHEIELIDALDYPLEAVFKPHFAYPKSKAPSELNHLAEKIENADGFVMVSPEYNKQG
;
A
#
# COMPACT_ATOMS: atom_id res chain seq x y z
N MET A 1 2.83 -11.57 -14.96
CA MET A 1 3.39 -10.32 -14.41
C MET A 1 3.01 -10.24 -12.94
N LYS A 2 3.83 -9.59 -12.11
CA LYS A 2 3.57 -9.35 -10.69
C LYS A 2 3.15 -7.90 -10.48
N PHE A 3 1.97 -7.68 -9.91
CA PHE A 3 1.44 -6.36 -9.58
C PHE A 3 1.21 -6.19 -8.09
N LEU A 4 1.53 -5.01 -7.58
CA LEU A 4 1.19 -4.62 -6.21
C LEU A 4 -0.02 -3.67 -6.20
N VAL A 5 -0.96 -3.88 -5.29
CA VAL A 5 -2.05 -2.95 -5.02
C VAL A 5 -1.86 -2.38 -3.63
N PHE A 6 -1.58 -1.08 -3.52
CA PHE A 6 -1.34 -0.41 -2.25
C PHE A 6 -2.61 0.21 -1.68
N LEU A 7 -2.90 -0.09 -0.41
CA LEU A 7 -3.88 0.64 0.40
C LEU A 7 -3.15 1.64 1.30
N GLY A 8 -3.07 2.89 0.85
CA GLY A 8 -2.24 3.94 1.49
C GLY A 8 -2.85 4.60 2.73
N THR A 9 -3.98 4.13 3.25
CA THR A 9 -4.65 4.74 4.41
C THR A 9 -4.40 3.98 5.70
N VAL A 10 -3.83 4.67 6.69
CA VAL A 10 -3.62 4.16 8.06
C VAL A 10 -4.66 4.70 9.05
N ARG A 11 -5.49 5.67 8.63
CA ARG A 11 -6.55 6.24 9.47
C ARG A 11 -7.73 5.28 9.53
N ASP A 12 -7.85 4.58 10.65
CA ASP A 12 -8.96 3.67 10.94
C ASP A 12 -10.00 4.26 11.93
N SER A 13 -9.80 5.52 12.31
CA SER A 13 -10.72 6.28 13.15
C SER A 13 -10.97 7.65 12.51
N THR A 14 -12.19 8.17 12.66
CA THR A 14 -12.74 9.45 12.12
C THR A 14 -13.58 9.35 10.83
N PRO A 15 -14.52 10.30 10.58
CA PRO A 15 -15.30 10.35 9.35
C PRO A 15 -14.42 10.44 8.09
N PRO A 16 -14.86 9.92 6.93
CA PRO A 16 -16.17 9.31 6.67
C PRO A 16 -16.35 7.91 7.30
N LYS A 17 -17.59 7.52 7.57
CA LYS A 17 -17.96 6.16 8.03
C LYS A 17 -18.49 5.32 6.86
N PRO A 18 -18.06 4.06 6.71
CA PRO A 18 -17.01 3.40 7.49
C PRO A 18 -15.62 3.99 7.18
N ALA A 19 -14.73 3.93 8.16
CA ALA A 19 -13.34 4.36 8.00
C ALA A 19 -12.66 3.56 6.86
N ARG A 20 -11.52 4.05 6.38
CA ARG A 20 -10.74 3.42 5.30
C ARG A 20 -11.57 3.08 4.05
N LEU A 21 -12.30 4.06 3.49
CA LEU A 21 -13.09 3.88 2.24
C LEU A 21 -12.29 3.23 1.10
N GLY A 22 -10.98 3.46 1.06
CA GLY A 22 -10.06 2.83 0.09
C GLY A 22 -10.09 1.30 0.11
N VAL A 23 -10.48 0.65 1.20
CA VAL A 23 -10.64 -0.83 1.27
C VAL A 23 -11.59 -1.31 0.18
N ARG A 24 -12.75 -0.67 0.01
CA ARG A 24 -13.73 -1.07 -1.02
C ARG A 24 -13.23 -0.84 -2.44
N VAL A 25 -12.40 0.17 -2.63
CA VAL A 25 -11.76 0.46 -3.92
C VAL A 25 -10.75 -0.65 -4.23
N VAL A 26 -9.92 -1.02 -3.26
CA VAL A 26 -8.96 -2.13 -3.38
C VAL A 26 -9.67 -3.45 -3.65
N GLU A 27 -10.72 -3.79 -2.92
CA GLU A 27 -11.52 -5.01 -3.16
C GLU A 27 -12.04 -5.07 -4.59
N SER A 28 -12.54 -3.94 -5.12
CA SER A 28 -13.02 -3.85 -6.50
C SER A 28 -11.88 -4.00 -7.52
N ILE A 29 -10.70 -3.43 -7.25
CA ILE A 29 -9.51 -3.58 -8.09
C ILE A 29 -9.05 -5.04 -8.09
N LEU A 30 -8.94 -5.68 -6.92
CA LEU A 30 -8.52 -7.07 -6.80
C LEU A 30 -9.48 -7.99 -7.55
N ALA A 31 -10.79 -7.84 -7.35
CA ALA A 31 -11.78 -8.62 -8.08
C ALA A 31 -11.69 -8.44 -9.60
N CYS A 32 -11.46 -7.21 -10.07
CA CYS A 32 -11.30 -6.91 -11.50
C CYS A 32 -10.01 -7.54 -12.07
N LEU A 33 -8.89 -7.38 -11.38
CA LEU A 33 -7.59 -7.92 -11.82
C LEU A 33 -7.60 -9.45 -11.82
N GLN A 34 -8.10 -10.06 -10.76
CA GLN A 34 -8.22 -11.52 -10.65
C GLN A 34 -9.16 -12.09 -11.71
N SER A 35 -10.27 -11.42 -12.03
CA SER A 35 -11.21 -11.90 -13.06
C SER A 35 -10.71 -11.75 -14.50
N ARG A 36 -9.83 -10.78 -14.77
CA ARG A 36 -9.41 -10.45 -16.15
C ARG A 36 -8.02 -10.98 -16.49
N TYR A 37 -7.19 -11.21 -15.47
CA TYR A 37 -5.77 -11.52 -15.61
C TYR A 37 -5.39 -12.62 -14.59
N GLU A 38 -6.07 -13.77 -14.67
CA GLU A 38 -5.87 -14.91 -13.76
C GLU A 38 -4.41 -15.42 -13.75
N GLU A 39 -3.67 -15.20 -14.83
CA GLU A 39 -2.26 -15.57 -14.98
C GLU A 39 -1.27 -14.56 -14.35
N HIS A 40 -1.75 -13.44 -13.79
CA HIS A 40 -0.93 -12.44 -13.12
C HIS A 40 -0.94 -12.65 -11.60
N GLU A 41 0.21 -12.44 -10.97
CA GLU A 41 0.34 -12.44 -9.52
C GLU A 41 -0.06 -11.06 -9.00
N ILE A 42 -1.11 -11.00 -8.18
CA ILE A 42 -1.60 -9.75 -7.59
C ILE A 42 -1.43 -9.81 -6.07
N GLU A 43 -0.68 -8.87 -5.51
CA GLU A 43 -0.40 -8.78 -4.08
C GLU A 43 -0.94 -7.47 -3.49
N LEU A 44 -1.71 -7.56 -2.40
CA LEU A 44 -2.16 -6.40 -1.63
C LEU A 44 -1.09 -5.99 -0.63
N ILE A 45 -0.75 -4.70 -0.64
CA ILE A 45 0.11 -4.05 0.36
C ILE A 45 -0.74 -3.09 1.20
N ASP A 46 -1.03 -3.42 2.45
CA ASP A 46 -1.72 -2.53 3.38
C ASP A 46 -0.70 -1.71 4.18
N ALA A 47 -0.83 -0.39 4.17
CA ALA A 47 0.03 0.50 4.95
C ALA A 47 -0.01 0.22 6.46
N LEU A 48 -1.07 -0.41 6.99
CA LEU A 48 -1.17 -0.83 8.38
C LEU A 48 -0.25 -2.00 8.75
N ASP A 49 0.27 -2.75 7.77
CA ASP A 49 1.18 -3.88 8.00
C ASP A 49 2.62 -3.44 8.27
N TYR A 50 2.88 -2.12 8.26
CA TYR A 50 4.21 -1.53 8.38
C TYR A 50 4.32 -0.64 9.64
N PRO A 51 5.55 -0.43 10.16
CA PRO A 51 5.75 0.41 11.33
C PRO A 51 5.19 1.83 11.17
N LEU A 52 4.22 2.18 12.01
CA LEU A 52 3.58 3.51 12.07
C LEU A 52 4.23 4.37 13.15
N GLU A 53 5.54 4.57 13.04
CA GLU A 53 6.29 5.38 14.00
C GLU A 53 5.79 6.84 14.01
N ALA A 54 5.81 7.48 15.18
CA ALA A 54 5.40 8.88 15.34
C ALA A 54 6.23 9.84 14.47
N VAL A 55 7.47 9.45 14.16
CA VAL A 55 8.33 10.12 13.18
C VAL A 55 8.46 9.21 11.98
N PHE A 56 7.89 9.62 10.85
CA PHE A 56 8.07 8.91 9.61
C PHE A 56 9.56 8.94 9.19
N LYS A 57 10.15 7.76 9.01
CA LYS A 57 11.50 7.61 8.48
C LYS A 57 11.45 6.72 7.22
N PRO A 58 11.69 7.28 6.02
CA PRO A 58 11.65 6.49 4.79
C PRO A 58 12.81 5.50 4.72
N HIS A 59 12.66 4.42 3.95
CA HIS A 59 13.67 3.35 3.81
C HIS A 59 15.07 3.90 3.48
N PHE A 60 15.18 4.84 2.54
CA PHE A 60 16.46 5.43 2.14
C PHE A 60 17.13 6.30 3.21
N ALA A 61 16.42 6.69 4.28
CA ALA A 61 16.97 7.47 5.38
C ALA A 61 17.64 6.60 6.45
N TYR A 62 17.58 5.27 6.32
CA TYR A 62 18.34 4.37 7.19
C TYR A 62 19.76 4.17 6.65
N PRO A 63 20.76 4.07 7.54
CA PRO A 63 22.06 3.53 7.16
C PRO A 63 21.90 2.15 6.52
N LYS A 64 22.84 1.78 5.65
CA LYS A 64 22.86 0.46 5.00
C LYS A 64 22.69 -0.65 6.05
N SER A 65 21.75 -1.57 5.80
CA SER A 65 21.42 -2.69 6.69
C SER A 65 20.84 -2.31 8.06
N LYS A 66 20.29 -1.09 8.22
CA LYS A 66 19.63 -0.63 9.45
C LYS A 66 18.13 -0.32 9.29
N ALA A 67 17.58 -0.46 8.09
CA ALA A 67 16.14 -0.35 7.89
C ALA A 67 15.40 -1.54 8.53
N PRO A 68 14.19 -1.34 9.08
CA PRO A 68 13.29 -2.41 9.49
C PRO A 68 13.14 -3.47 8.41
N SER A 69 13.05 -4.74 8.82
CA SER A 69 12.90 -5.90 7.91
C SER A 69 11.71 -5.74 6.95
N GLU A 70 10.62 -5.20 7.46
CA GLU A 70 9.37 -4.95 6.76
C GLU A 70 9.58 -3.96 5.61
N LEU A 71 10.37 -2.90 5.84
CA LEU A 71 10.70 -1.92 4.80
C LEU A 71 11.67 -2.49 3.76
N ASN A 72 12.61 -3.36 4.17
CA ASN A 72 13.47 -4.07 3.22
C ASN A 72 12.66 -5.02 2.33
N HIS A 73 11.78 -5.84 2.92
CA HIS A 73 10.91 -6.73 2.17
C HIS A 73 9.96 -5.96 1.24
N LEU A 74 9.44 -4.80 1.67
CA LEU A 74 8.63 -3.96 0.79
C LEU A 74 9.44 -3.40 -0.38
N ALA A 75 10.68 -2.95 -0.15
CA ALA A 75 11.55 -2.49 -1.22
C ALA A 75 11.82 -3.61 -2.24
N GLU A 76 12.11 -4.83 -1.77
CA GLU A 76 12.28 -6.00 -2.62
C GLU A 76 11.01 -6.33 -3.42
N LYS A 77 9.81 -6.25 -2.81
CA LYS A 77 8.53 -6.46 -3.51
C LYS A 77 8.33 -5.44 -4.62
N ILE A 78 8.63 -4.16 -4.36
CA ILE A 78 8.49 -3.08 -5.35
C ILE A 78 9.47 -3.28 -6.51
N GLU A 79 10.72 -3.63 -6.21
CA GLU A 79 11.76 -3.86 -7.22
C GLU A 79 11.44 -5.06 -8.13
N ASN A 80 10.82 -6.10 -7.58
CA ASN A 80 10.43 -7.30 -8.33
C ASN A 80 9.03 -7.21 -8.96
N ALA A 81 8.31 -6.09 -8.80
CA ALA A 81 6.99 -5.91 -9.40
C ALA A 81 7.09 -5.32 -10.82
N ASP A 82 6.25 -5.82 -11.72
CA ASP A 82 6.09 -5.27 -13.07
C ASP A 82 5.27 -3.95 -13.06
N GLY A 83 4.56 -3.69 -11.97
CA GLY A 83 3.84 -2.44 -11.77
C GLY A 83 3.07 -2.39 -10.46
N PHE A 84 2.52 -1.22 -10.14
CA PHE A 84 1.69 -1.06 -8.96
C PHE A 84 0.53 -0.08 -9.16
N VAL A 85 -0.53 -0.26 -8.37
CA VAL A 85 -1.67 0.65 -8.24
C VAL A 85 -1.66 1.21 -6.82
N MET A 86 -1.73 2.53 -6.68
CA MET A 86 -1.81 3.19 -5.37
C MET A 86 -3.22 3.70 -5.10
N VAL A 87 -3.87 3.19 -4.06
CA VAL A 87 -5.12 3.72 -3.52
C VAL A 87 -4.78 4.59 -2.31
N SER A 88 -4.54 5.87 -2.56
CA SER A 88 -4.34 6.86 -1.52
C SER A 88 -5.60 7.70 -1.32
N PRO A 89 -6.05 7.92 -0.08
CA PRO A 89 -6.97 9.01 0.20
C PRO A 89 -6.31 10.33 -0.18
N GLU A 90 -7.11 11.23 -0.73
CA GLU A 90 -6.65 12.59 -0.94
C GLU A 90 -6.84 13.35 0.38
N TYR A 91 -5.73 13.87 0.90
CA TYR A 91 -5.67 14.66 2.12
C TYR A 91 -5.30 16.09 1.74
N ASN A 92 -5.96 17.06 2.36
CA ASN A 92 -5.72 18.50 2.18
C ASN A 92 -6.18 19.10 0.83
N LYS A 93 -7.44 18.91 0.43
CA LYS A 93 -8.07 19.89 -0.49
C LYS A 93 -8.07 21.25 0.18
N GLN A 94 -7.33 22.19 -0.38
CA GLN A 94 -7.66 23.61 -0.21
C GLN A 94 -8.97 23.83 -0.99
N GLY A 95 -10.04 24.09 -0.25
CA GLY A 95 -11.31 24.59 -0.76
C GLY A 95 -11.55 25.98 -0.19
#